data_AF-A0A8K0KHK0-F1
#
_entry.id   AF-A0A8K0KHK0-F1
#
_cell.length_a   1.000
_cell.length_b   1.000
_cell.length_c   1.000
_cell.angle_alpha   90.00
_cell.angle_beta   90.00
_cell.angle_gamma   90.00
#
_symmetry.space_group_name_H-M   'P 1'
#
loop_
_entity.id
_entity.type
_entity.pdbx_description
1 polymer ?
#
loop_
_entity_poly.entity_id
_entity_poly.type
_entity_poly.pdbx_seq_one_letter_code
_entity_poly.pdbx_strand_id
1 'polypeptide(L)' 'MKQLAIAFLAVALFSVVAAESNDCPRACPLIYGPVCGSDAAGNKETFDNMCMYNLHNCRQRKNGLPELTTVTTGRCI' A
#
# COMPACT_ATOMS: atom_id res chain seq x y z
N MET A 1 -42.20 -6.56 -4.03
CA MET A 1 -42.27 -5.92 -5.35
C MET A 1 -42.87 -4.52 -5.21
N LYS A 2 -42.00 -3.50 -5.13
CA LYS A 2 -42.23 -2.04 -5.31
C LYS A 2 -41.06 -1.29 -4.64
N GLN A 3 -39.85 -1.56 -5.09
CA GLN A 3 -38.85 -0.50 -5.18
C GLN A 3 -39.06 0.13 -6.55
N LEU A 4 -39.26 1.44 -6.64
CA LEU A 4 -39.15 2.28 -7.85
C LEU A 4 -39.78 3.65 -7.53
N ALA A 5 -38.98 4.63 -7.09
CA ALA A 5 -39.28 6.06 -7.29
C ALA A 5 -38.17 6.99 -6.76
N ILE A 6 -37.40 6.58 -5.76
CA ILE A 6 -36.52 7.54 -5.03
C ILE A 6 -35.06 7.51 -5.56
N ALA A 7 -34.76 6.73 -6.60
CA ALA A 7 -33.37 6.50 -7.04
C ALA A 7 -32.85 7.43 -8.16
N PHE A 8 -33.56 8.49 -8.58
CA PHE A 8 -33.20 9.23 -9.81
C PHE A 8 -32.85 10.73 -9.68
N LEU A 9 -32.89 11.36 -8.50
CA LEU A 9 -32.57 12.81 -8.39
C LEU A 9 -31.48 13.21 -7.38
N ALA A 10 -30.97 12.28 -6.56
CA ALA A 10 -29.94 12.61 -5.56
C ALA A 10 -28.54 12.07 -5.89
N VAL A 11 -28.29 11.60 -7.12
CA VAL A 11 -27.02 10.95 -7.49
C VAL A 11 -25.95 11.96 -7.97
N ALA A 12 -26.25 13.26 -8.00
CA ALA A 12 -25.34 14.28 -8.56
C ALA A 12 -24.56 15.13 -7.53
N LEU A 13 -24.78 14.99 -6.20
CA LEU A 13 -24.08 15.83 -5.19
C LEU A 13 -23.47 15.08 -3.99
N PHE A 14 -23.76 13.80 -3.80
CA PHE A 14 -23.23 12.93 -2.74
C PHE A 14 -23.32 11.51 -3.32
N SER A 15 -22.31 10.67 -3.47
CA SER A 15 -20.94 10.66 -3.00
C SER A 15 -20.18 9.74 -3.96
N VAL A 16 -19.12 10.22 -4.62
CA VAL A 16 -18.10 9.28 -5.13
C VAL A 16 -17.29 8.86 -3.91
N VAL A 17 -17.80 7.89 -3.15
CA VAL A 17 -16.99 7.22 -2.12
C VAL A 17 -15.97 6.36 -2.87
N ALA A 18 -14.77 6.90 -3.07
CA ALA A 18 -13.62 6.08 -3.40
C ALA A 18 -13.35 5.17 -2.21
N ALA A 19 -13.64 3.88 -2.36
CA ALA A 19 -13.32 2.89 -1.35
C ALA A 19 -11.80 2.72 -1.29
N GLU A 20 -11.14 3.37 -0.33
CA GLU A 20 -9.77 3.01 0.05
C GLU A 20 -9.81 1.61 0.66
N SER A 21 -9.42 0.59 -0.11
CA SER A 21 -9.26 -0.75 0.42
C SER A 21 -8.09 -0.74 1.40
N ASN A 22 -8.33 -1.06 2.67
CA ASN A 22 -7.30 -1.26 3.71
C ASN A 22 -6.36 -2.46 3.44
N ASP A 23 -6.33 -2.97 2.22
CA ASP A 23 -5.55 -4.13 1.83
C ASP A 23 -4.23 -3.74 1.16
N CYS A 24 -3.21 -4.55 1.42
CA CYS A 24 -1.93 -4.40 0.78
C CYS A 24 -2.00 -4.71 -0.72
N PRO A 25 -1.15 -4.10 -1.55
CA PRO A 25 -1.03 -4.44 -2.95
C PRO A 25 -0.87 -5.96 -3.14
N ARG A 26 -1.68 -6.56 -4.02
CA ARG A 26 -1.57 -8.01 -4.30
C ARG A 26 -0.36 -8.34 -5.17
N ALA A 27 0.13 -7.37 -5.93
CA ALA A 27 1.25 -7.52 -6.84
C ALA A 27 2.03 -6.21 -6.95
N CYS A 28 3.29 -6.35 -7.34
CA CYS A 28 4.17 -5.26 -7.71
C CYS A 28 4.74 -5.52 -9.11
N PRO A 29 5.08 -4.46 -9.86
CA PRO A 29 5.71 -4.61 -11.16
C PRO A 29 7.09 -5.26 -11.02
N LEU A 30 7.52 -6.01 -12.04
CA LEU A 30 8.85 -6.63 -12.14
C LEU A 30 9.90 -5.63 -12.66
N ILE A 31 9.85 -4.39 -12.19
CA ILE A 31 10.82 -3.34 -12.53
C ILE A 31 11.96 -3.42 -11.53
N TYR A 32 13.19 -3.55 -12.01
CA TYR A 32 14.37 -3.54 -11.14
C TYR A 32 14.85 -2.10 -10.92
N GLY A 33 14.71 -1.62 -9.70
CA GLY A 33 15.13 -0.30 -9.22
C GLY A 33 15.38 -0.38 -7.72
N PRO A 34 16.48 -1.04 -7.29
CA PRO A 34 16.60 -1.55 -5.94
C PRO A 34 16.61 -0.45 -4.89
N VAL A 35 16.08 -0.75 -3.72
CA VAL A 35 16.10 0.11 -2.54
C VAL A 35 16.55 -0.68 -1.32
N CYS A 36 17.24 -0.03 -0.40
CA CYS A 36 17.64 -0.59 0.88
C CYS A 36 16.78 0.03 1.98
N GLY A 37 15.95 -0.80 2.62
CA GLY A 37 15.18 -0.42 3.79
C GLY A 37 15.93 -0.78 5.07
N SER A 38 15.79 0.02 6.13
CA SER A 38 16.32 -0.32 7.45
C SER A 38 15.37 0.01 8.60
N ASP A 39 15.42 -0.78 9.66
CA ASP A 39 14.72 -0.51 10.92
C ASP A 39 15.55 0.37 11.87
N ALA A 40 14.97 0.69 13.02
CA ALA A 40 15.63 1.48 14.07
C ALA A 40 16.80 0.75 14.76
N ALA A 41 16.87 -0.58 14.67
CA ALA A 41 17.96 -1.38 15.21
C ALA A 41 19.14 -1.50 14.24
N GLY A 42 18.99 -1.01 13.00
CA GLY A 42 20.02 -1.07 11.96
C GLY A 42 19.96 -2.34 11.11
N ASN A 43 18.94 -3.18 11.25
CA ASN A 43 18.72 -4.30 10.34
C ASN A 43 18.35 -3.74 8.97
N LYS A 44 18.92 -4.30 7.90
CA LYS A 44 18.73 -3.83 6.54
C LYS A 44 18.20 -4.93 5.63
N GLU A 45 17.34 -4.57 4.69
CA GLU A 45 16.82 -5.48 3.66
C GLU A 45 16.80 -4.77 2.30
N THR A 46 17.21 -5.49 1.25
CA THR A 46 17.15 -5.00 -0.12
C THR A 46 15.85 -5.43 -0.78
N PHE A 47 15.16 -4.49 -1.42
CA PHE A 47 13.96 -4.75 -2.21
C PHE A 47 14.22 -4.44 -3.68
N ASP A 48 13.65 -5.24 -4.58
CA ASP A 48 13.83 -5.07 -6.03
C ASP A 48 13.35 -3.71 -6.55
N ASN A 49 12.35 -3.13 -5.87
CA ASN A 49 11.85 -1.79 -6.13
C ASN A 49 11.07 -1.22 -4.94
N MET A 50 10.72 0.06 -5.05
CA MET A 50 9.93 0.78 -4.05
C MET A 50 8.54 0.16 -3.80
N CYS A 51 7.91 -0.47 -4.80
CA CYS A 51 6.62 -1.14 -4.58
C CYS A 51 6.78 -2.33 -3.62
N MET A 52 7.81 -3.15 -3.83
CA MET A 52 8.08 -4.30 -2.96
C MET A 52 8.39 -3.87 -1.52
N TYR A 53 9.15 -2.77 -1.34
CA TYR A 53 9.38 -2.16 -0.03
C TYR A 53 8.07 -1.71 0.64
N ASN A 54 7.21 -0.99 -0.08
CA ASN A 54 5.93 -0.54 0.46
C ASN A 54 4.98 -1.72 0.78
N LEU A 55 5.01 -2.76 -0.05
CA LEU A 55 4.25 -3.98 0.17
C LEU A 55 4.70 -4.70 1.46
N HIS A 56 6.02 -4.80 1.68
CA HIS A 56 6.57 -5.31 2.93
C HIS A 56 6.04 -4.52 4.13
N ASN A 57 6.23 -3.19 4.16
CA ASN A 57 5.76 -2.36 5.28
C ASN A 57 4.24 -2.43 5.48
N CYS A 58 3.46 -2.50 4.40
CA CYS A 58 2.03 -2.72 4.50
C CYS A 58 1.69 -4.03 5.23
N ARG A 59 2.38 -5.13 4.88
CA ARG A 59 2.17 -6.44 5.52
C ARG A 59 2.59 -6.41 6.98
N GLN A 60 3.70 -5.76 7.30
CA GLN A 60 4.15 -5.57 8.68
C GLN A 60 3.08 -4.87 9.51
N ARG A 61 2.56 -3.73 9.02
CA ARG A 61 1.47 -2.99 9.66
C ARG A 61 0.23 -3.84 9.88
N LYS A 62 -0.21 -4.59 8.86
CA LYS A 62 -1.40 -5.45 8.94
C LYS A 62 -1.23 -6.57 9.97
N ASN A 63 0.01 -7.01 10.20
CA ASN A 63 0.35 -8.07 11.15
C ASN A 63 0.77 -7.52 12.53
N GLY A 64 0.75 -6.20 12.75
CA GLY A 64 1.20 -5.59 14.01
C GLY A 64 2.71 -5.74 14.26
N LEU A 65 3.50 -5.89 13.20
CA LEU A 65 4.96 -6.03 13.25
C LEU A 65 5.65 -4.69 12.96
N PRO A 66 6.89 -4.48 13.45
CA PRO A 66 7.67 -3.29 13.14
C PRO A 66 7.88 -3.08 11.63
N GLU A 67 7.74 -1.84 11.18
CA GLU A 67 8.03 -1.42 9.80
C GLU A 67 9.50 -0.98 9.66
N LEU A 68 10.02 -1.03 8.42
CA LEU A 68 11.29 -0.39 8.08
C LEU A 68 11.06 1.12 7.96
N THR A 69 11.88 1.92 8.64
CA THR A 69 11.65 3.37 8.80
C THR A 69 12.48 4.23 7.85
N THR A 70 13.62 3.73 7.41
CA THR A 70 14.51 4.43 6.47
C THR A 70 14.58 3.67 5.16
N VAL A 71 14.60 4.38 4.04
CA VAL A 71 14.80 3.80 2.71
C VAL A 71 15.81 4.63 1.93
N THR A 72 16.77 3.97 1.29
CA THR A 72 17.78 4.58 0.43
C THR A 72 17.78 3.91 -0.93
N THR A 73 18.09 4.66 -1.99
CA THR A 73 18.26 4.12 -3.34
C THR A 73 19.47 3.19 -3.41
N GLY A 74 19.33 2.06 -4.11
CA GLY A 74 20.36 1.05 -4.27
C GLY A 74 20.17 -0.14 -3.33
N ARG A 75 21.08 -1.13 -3.44
CA ARG A 75 21.08 -2.30 -2.56
C ARG A 75 21.75 -1.98 -1.22
N CYS A 76 21.47 -2.78 -0.20
CA CYS A 76 22.16 -2.66 1.09
C CYS A 76 23.63 -3.03 0.96
N ILE A 77 24.47 -2.28 1.68
CA ILE A 77 25.91 -2.50 1.88
C ILE A 77 26.23 -2.67 3.36
#